data_AF-G0AMM2-F1
#
_entry.id   AF-G0AMM2-F1
#
_cell.length_a   1.000
_cell.length_b   1.000
_cell.length_c   1.000
_cell.angle_alpha   90.00
_cell.angle_beta   90.00
_cell.angle_gamma   90.00
#
_symmetry.space_group_name_H-M   'P 1'
#
loop_
_entity.id
_entity.type
_entity.pdbx_description
1 polymer ?
#
loop_
_entity_poly.entity_id
_entity_poly.type
_entity_poly.pdbx_seq_one_letter_code
_entity_poly.pdbx_strand_id
1 'polypeptide(L)' 'MPNRRTRVGEYKDIVHPISQDFRKALQTSIFKEYIRENPADLELELDF' A
#
# COMPACT_ATOMS: atom_id res chain seq x y z
N MET A 1 -1.05 -2.47 3.97
CA MET A 1 -1.19 -1.98 5.36
C MET A 1 -0.11 -2.63 6.23
N PRO A 2 0.21 -2.11 7.43
CA PRO A 2 1.12 -2.78 8.36
C PRO A 2 0.54 -4.11 8.83
N ASN A 3 1.32 -5.18 8.70
CA ASN A 3 0.88 -6.54 9.05
C ASN A 3 1.79 -7.19 10.10
N ARG A 4 1.26 -8.23 10.75
CA ARG A 4 1.99 -9.03 11.74
C ARG A 4 1.78 -10.51 11.50
N ARG A 5 2.86 -11.28 11.66
CA ARG A 5 2.82 -12.74 11.67
C ARG A 5 2.14 -13.27 12.93
N THR A 6 1.18 -14.17 12.76
CA THR A 6 0.47 -14.88 13.83
C THR A 6 1.27 -16.09 14.32
N ARG A 7 0.90 -16.66 15.48
CA ARG A 7 1.54 -17.88 16.01
C ARG A 7 1.41 -19.09 15.09
N VAL A 8 0.35 -19.12 14.27
CA VAL A 8 0.07 -20.19 13.31
C VAL A 8 0.78 -19.97 11.97
N GLY A 9 1.53 -18.87 11.83
CA GLY A 9 2.32 -18.56 10.64
C GLY A 9 1.64 -17.67 9.60
N GLU A 10 0.33 -17.43 9.70
CA GLU A 10 -0.41 -16.52 8.83
C GLU A 10 -0.07 -15.06 9.12
N TYR A 11 -0.12 -14.18 8.11
CA TYR A 11 -0.01 -12.74 8.29
C TYR A 11 -1.40 -12.11 8.34
N LYS A 12 -1.61 -11.21 9.30
CA LYS A 12 -2.83 -10.41 9.40
C LYS A 12 -2.48 -8.94 9.51
N ASP A 13 -3.26 -8.11 8.84
CA ASP A 13 -3.15 -6.66 8.96
C ASP A 13 -3.50 -6.22 10.39
N ILE A 14 -2.63 -5.40 10.99
CA ILE A 14 -2.86 -4.85 12.33
C ILE A 14 -3.80 -3.65 12.25
N VAL A 15 -3.67 -2.85 11.18
CA VAL A 15 -4.46 -1.65 10.95
C VAL A 15 -5.03 -1.74 9.55
N HIS A 16 -6.32 -1.46 9.40
CA HIS A 16 -6.96 -1.39 8.09
C HIS A 16 -7.97 -0.23 8.04
N PRO A 17 -8.06 0.49 6.91
CA PRO A 17 -9.03 1.56 6.73
C PRO A 17 -10.44 0.99 6.70
N ILE A 18 -11.36 1.62 7.44
CA ILE A 18 -12.77 1.20 7.50
C ILE A 18 -13.54 1.76 6.30
N SER A 19 -13.32 3.01 5.93
CA SER A 19 -13.99 3.65 4.78
C SER A 19 -13.15 3.57 3.51
N GLN A 20 -13.84 3.47 2.37
CA GLN A 20 -13.21 3.45 1.06
C GLN A 20 -12.54 4.79 0.73
N ASP A 21 -13.12 5.90 1.16
CA ASP A 21 -12.58 7.24 0.90
C ASP A 21 -11.25 7.45 1.61
N PHE A 22 -11.14 7.02 2.87
CA PHE A 22 -9.89 7.10 3.61
C PHE A 22 -8.82 6.18 2.99
N ARG A 23 -9.21 4.98 2.53
CA ARG A 23 -8.30 4.09 1.80
C ARG A 23 -7.73 4.77 0.55
N LYS A 24 -8.60 5.37 -0.27
CA LYS A 24 -8.19 6.08 -1.49
C LYS A 24 -7.25 7.23 -1.17
N ALA A 25 -7.60 8.09 -0.21
CA ALA A 25 -6.79 9.23 0.18
C ALA A 25 -5.38 8.82 0.65
N LEU A 26 -5.30 7.79 1.51
CA LEU A 26 -4.03 7.26 2.00
C LEU A 26 -3.18 6.67 0.86
N GLN A 27 -3.79 5.83 0.02
CA GLN A 27 -3.12 5.18 -1.10
C GLN A 27 -2.56 6.21 -2.10
N THR A 28 -3.37 7.21 -2.47
CA THR A 28 -2.94 8.28 -3.38
C THR A 28 -1.79 9.10 -2.80
N SER A 29 -1.83 9.43 -1.49
CA SER A 29 -0.75 10.20 -0.85
C SER A 29 0.57 9.46 -0.85
N ILE A 30 0.56 8.15 -0.55
CA ILE A 30 1.77 7.33 -0.51
C ILE A 30 2.36 7.17 -1.91
N PHE A 31 1.54 6.81 -2.90
CA PHE A 31 2.04 6.64 -4.26
C PHE A 31 2.55 7.93 -4.87
N LYS A 32 1.90 9.07 -4.59
CA LYS A 32 2.36 10.38 -5.06
C LYS A 32 3.78 10.69 -4.57
N GLU A 33 4.08 10.37 -3.31
CA GLU A 33 5.42 10.61 -2.76
C GLU A 33 6.44 9.60 -3.30
N TYR A 34 6.07 8.33 -3.38
CA TYR A 34 6.91 7.27 -3.94
C TYR A 34 7.34 7.58 -5.38
N ILE A 35 6.39 7.97 -6.24
CA ILE A 35 6.65 8.34 -7.65
C ILE A 35 7.52 9.59 -7.74
N ARG A 36 7.35 10.56 -6.82
CA ARG A 36 8.19 11.77 -6.79
C ARG A 36 9.65 11.41 -6.55
N GLU A 37 9.92 10.48 -5.65
CA GLU A 37 11.29 10.06 -5.32
C GLU A 37 11.88 9.10 -6.37
N ASN A 38 11.07 8.20 -6.94
CA ASN A 38 11.50 7.20 -7.95
C ASN A 38 10.55 7.16 -9.16
N PRO A 39 10.70 8.08 -10.13
CA PRO A 39 9.80 8.15 -11.29
C PRO A 39 9.96 6.98 -12.28
N ALA A 40 11.08 6.24 -12.25
CA ALA A 40 11.36 5.12 -13.15
C ALA A 40 10.62 3.81 -12.78
N ASP A 41 10.13 3.69 -11.54
CA ASP A 41 9.47 2.45 -11.06
C ASP A 41 8.03 2.30 -11.58
N LEU A 42 7.46 3.36 -12.18
CA LEU A 42 6.08 3.36 -12.68
C LEU A 42 5.94 2.58 -14.02
N GLU A 43 7.02 2.40 -14.76
CA GLU A 43 6.99 1.67 -16.05
C GLU A 43 6.84 0.15 -15.87
N LEU A 44 7.13 -0.41 -14.68
CA LEU A 44 7.09 -1.85 -14.43
C LEU A 44 5.69 -2.42 -14.10
N GLU A 45 4.71 -1.59 -13.75
CA GLU A 45 3.36 -2.05 -13.34
C GLU A 45 2.28 -1.92 -14.44
N LEU A 46 2.57 -1.27 -15.58
CA LEU A 46 1.61 -1.15 -16.70
C LEU A 46 1.79 -2.19 -17.81
N ASP A 47 2.81 -3.04 -17.71
CA ASP A 47 3.16 -4.08 -18.69
C ASP A 47 2.69 -5.51 -18.29
N PHE A 48 1.78 -5.64 -17.31
CA PHE A 48 1.18 -6.93 -16.91
C PHE A 48 -0.35 -6.92 -16.88
#